data_AF-A0A914FI52-F1
#
_entry.id   AF-A0A914FI52-F1
#
_cell.length_a   1.000
_cell.length_b   1.000
_cell.length_c   1.000
_cell.angle_alpha   90.00
_cell.angle_beta   90.00
_cell.angle_gamma   90.00
#
_symmetry.space_group_name_H-M   'P 1'
#
loop_
_entity.id
_entity.type
_entity.pdbx_description
1 polymer ?
#
loop_
_entity_poly.entity_id
_entity_poly.type
_entity_poly.pdbx_seq_one_letter_code
_entity_poly.pdbx_strand_id
1 'polypeptide(L)'
;MDQQIKKTKTEAAHAKGYVLFDYGTNSGVFVMHSIPTYGVKNIGSLPGNAIPNSQNIMCVTIDQEALHVIAQYIHIIKPALWSKKFPDSVTDDYLIKIQNGEFPKKNEDKKALQFKSLGGFEFTLFVKNTQTQVWDQLVGAYPANSFYVINWNGNINTERLQQVVHTKASYDNYEQEWDASSDHAKIAITRNGKSIVCVSDLNLAVR
;
A
#
# COMPACT_ATOMS: atom_id res chain seq x y z
N MET A 1 -29.22 3.62 7.47
CA MET A 1 -29.45 2.28 6.90
C MET A 1 -28.10 1.58 6.86
N ASP A 2 -27.90 0.61 7.74
CA ASP A 2 -26.59 0.06 8.06
C ASP A 2 -26.30 -1.14 7.16
N GLN A 3 -25.66 -0.92 6.01
CA GLN A 3 -25.12 -2.04 5.24
C GLN A 3 -23.90 -2.57 5.98
N GLN A 4 -24.06 -3.71 6.66
CA GLN A 4 -22.95 -4.55 7.05
C GLN A 4 -22.16 -4.89 5.79
N ILE A 5 -20.88 -4.50 5.74
CA ILE A 5 -19.96 -4.90 4.68
C ILE A 5 -19.74 -6.40 4.85
N LYS A 6 -20.55 -7.21 4.17
CA LYS A 6 -20.36 -8.66 4.13
C LYS A 6 -18.99 -8.92 3.50
N LYS A 7 -18.15 -9.67 4.22
CA LYS A 7 -16.84 -10.14 3.79
C LYS A 7 -17.04 -11.13 2.65
N THR A 8 -17.30 -10.66 1.44
CA THR A 8 -17.31 -11.48 0.24
C THR A 8 -15.87 -11.88 -0.08
N LYS A 9 -15.63 -13.15 -0.42
CA LYS A 9 -14.36 -13.57 -1.06
C LYS A 9 -14.32 -12.92 -2.44
N THR A 10 -13.90 -11.67 -2.50
CA THR A 10 -13.68 -10.97 -3.76
C THR A 10 -12.31 -11.35 -4.31
N GLU A 11 -12.18 -11.48 -5.63
CA GLU A 11 -10.88 -11.56 -6.31
C GLU A 11 -10.05 -10.27 -6.22
N ALA A 12 -10.56 -9.23 -5.54
CA ALA A 12 -9.92 -7.94 -5.41
C ALA A 12 -8.70 -7.98 -4.48
N ALA A 13 -7.68 -7.18 -4.80
CA ALA A 13 -6.52 -7.03 -3.93
C ALA A 13 -6.89 -6.50 -2.55
N HIS A 14 -6.13 -6.94 -1.54
CA HIS A 14 -6.25 -6.48 -0.15
C HIS A 14 -5.57 -5.12 0.09
N ALA A 15 -5.73 -4.19 -0.84
CA ALA A 15 -5.19 -2.83 -0.79
C ALA A 15 -6.23 -1.85 -0.22
N LYS A 16 -5.76 -0.79 0.45
CA LYS A 16 -6.62 0.28 0.98
C LYS A 16 -5.94 1.63 0.83
N GLY A 17 -6.70 2.63 0.44
CA GLY A 17 -6.16 3.95 0.16
C GLY A 17 -7.13 4.85 -0.56
N TYR A 18 -6.64 6.04 -0.90
CA TYR A 18 -7.36 7.06 -1.66
C TYR A 18 -6.46 7.64 -2.73
N VAL A 19 -7.05 7.97 -3.87
CA VAL A 19 -6.47 8.90 -4.82
C VAL A 19 -7.46 10.05 -4.94
N LEU A 20 -7.01 11.25 -4.63
CA LEU A 20 -7.76 12.49 -4.85
C LEU A 20 -6.91 13.36 -5.77
N PHE A 21 -7.50 13.86 -6.84
CA PHE A 21 -6.77 14.65 -7.83
C PHE A 21 -7.64 15.77 -8.37
N ASP A 22 -7.04 16.95 -8.51
CA ASP A 22 -7.63 18.11 -9.15
C ASP A 22 -6.83 18.44 -10.43
N TYR A 23 -7.49 18.22 -11.57
CA TYR A 23 -6.92 18.54 -12.88
C TYR A 23 -6.73 20.04 -13.10
N GLY A 24 -7.52 20.90 -12.45
CA GLY A 24 -7.40 22.35 -12.61
C GLY A 24 -6.09 22.91 -12.05
N THR A 25 -5.62 22.31 -10.96
CA THR A 25 -4.35 22.68 -10.30
C THR A 25 -3.19 21.73 -10.60
N ASN A 26 -3.43 20.65 -11.38
CA ASN A 26 -2.47 19.58 -11.63
C ASN A 26 -1.86 19.03 -10.32
N SER A 27 -2.71 18.81 -9.31
CA SER A 27 -2.24 18.38 -8.00
C SER A 27 -3.22 17.43 -7.33
N GLY A 28 -2.68 16.53 -6.51
CA GLY A 28 -3.47 15.57 -5.79
C GLY A 28 -2.71 14.89 -4.66
N VAL A 29 -3.37 13.93 -4.04
CA VAL A 29 -2.79 13.07 -3.00
C VAL A 29 -3.07 11.60 -3.30
N PHE A 30 -2.03 10.80 -3.11
CA PHE A 30 -2.11 9.35 -3.06
C PHE A 30 -1.86 8.88 -1.64
N VAL A 31 -2.86 8.23 -1.05
CA VAL A 31 -2.82 7.73 0.31
C VAL A 31 -2.89 6.21 0.29
N MET A 32 -1.94 5.55 0.94
CA MET A 32 -1.96 4.11 1.21
C MET A 32 -2.06 3.87 2.72
N HIS A 33 -2.86 2.91 3.15
CA HIS A 33 -2.93 2.57 4.57
C HIS A 33 -3.32 1.13 4.86
N SER A 34 -3.05 0.65 6.08
CA SER A 34 -3.46 -0.69 6.51
C SER A 34 -4.84 -0.74 7.21
N ILE A 35 -5.38 0.41 7.63
CA ILE A 35 -6.60 0.53 8.46
C ILE A 35 -7.83 -0.05 7.77
N PRO A 36 -8.49 -1.10 8.30
CA PRO A 36 -9.71 -1.65 7.73
C PRO A 36 -10.88 -0.66 7.81
N THR A 37 -11.71 -0.57 6.76
CA THR A 37 -12.98 0.19 6.72
C THR A 37 -12.90 1.71 6.94
N TYR A 38 -11.69 2.26 7.16
CA TYR A 38 -11.48 3.70 7.22
C TYR A 38 -12.01 4.38 5.96
N GLY A 39 -12.68 5.53 6.11
CA GLY A 39 -13.27 6.36 5.05
C GLY A 39 -14.33 5.70 4.14
N VAL A 40 -14.75 4.46 4.41
CA VAL A 40 -15.91 3.85 3.72
C VAL A 40 -17.23 4.35 4.30
N LYS A 41 -17.31 4.55 5.62
CA LYS A 41 -18.53 5.00 6.32
C LYS A 41 -18.38 6.36 7.00
N ASN A 42 -17.24 6.61 7.64
CA ASN A 42 -16.94 7.85 8.35
C ASN A 42 -15.55 8.34 7.95
N ILE A 43 -15.49 9.50 7.30
CA ILE A 43 -14.24 10.23 7.09
C ILE A 43 -13.96 11.01 8.38
N GLY A 44 -12.79 10.83 8.99
CA GLY A 44 -12.36 11.59 10.17
C GLY A 44 -12.35 10.86 11.51
N SER A 45 -12.77 9.59 11.57
CA SER A 45 -12.67 8.77 12.80
C SER A 45 -11.99 7.43 12.51
N LEU A 46 -11.05 7.03 13.36
CA LEU A 46 -10.49 5.68 13.32
C LEU A 46 -11.58 4.67 13.75
N PRO A 47 -11.81 3.60 12.98
CA PRO A 47 -12.72 2.55 13.40
C PRO A 47 -12.14 1.79 14.60
N GLY A 48 -12.98 1.22 15.46
CA GLY A 48 -12.52 0.56 16.68
C GLY A 48 -11.53 -0.60 16.46
N ASN A 49 -11.55 -1.23 15.28
CA ASN A 49 -10.59 -2.26 14.88
C ASN A 49 -9.24 -1.73 14.38
N ALA A 50 -9.07 -0.41 14.26
CA ALA A 50 -7.80 0.23 13.95
C ALA A 50 -6.89 0.35 15.17
N ILE A 51 -7.46 0.32 16.38
CA ILE A 51 -6.78 0.62 17.64
C ILE A 51 -5.89 -0.52 18.16
N PRO A 52 -6.30 -1.81 18.09
CA PRO A 52 -5.54 -2.88 18.74
C PRO A 52 -4.16 -3.16 18.14
N ASN A 53 -3.95 -2.81 16.87
CA ASN A 53 -2.71 -3.11 16.15
C ASN A 53 -2.16 -1.84 15.52
N SER A 54 -0.84 -1.67 15.57
CA SER A 54 -0.12 -0.64 14.83
C SER A 54 -0.45 -0.68 13.33
N GLN A 55 -0.69 0.50 12.76
CA GLN A 55 -1.08 0.71 11.37
C GLN A 55 -0.11 1.66 10.71
N ASN A 56 0.11 1.48 9.41
CA ASN A 56 0.90 2.42 8.62
C ASN A 56 -0.02 3.23 7.71
N ILE A 57 0.30 4.51 7.55
CA ILE A 57 -0.32 5.42 6.59
C ILE A 57 0.82 6.13 5.85
N MET A 58 0.77 6.13 4.53
CA MET A 58 1.64 6.92 3.66
C MET A 58 0.77 7.85 2.83
N CYS A 59 1.15 9.13 2.76
CA CYS A 59 0.46 10.14 1.96
C CYS A 59 1.50 10.86 1.10
N VAL A 60 1.29 10.87 -0.21
CA VAL A 60 2.20 11.47 -1.19
C VAL A 60 1.43 12.49 -2.01
N THR A 61 1.96 13.71 -2.12
CA THR A 61 1.45 14.72 -3.06
C THR A 61 1.90 14.37 -4.47
N ILE A 62 0.98 14.38 -5.43
CA ILE A 62 1.21 13.89 -6.80
C ILE A 62 0.78 14.93 -7.84
N ASP A 63 1.39 14.88 -9.00
CA ASP A 63 0.96 15.56 -10.22
C ASP A 63 0.31 14.55 -11.19
N GLN A 64 -0.05 15.01 -12.40
CA GLN A 64 -0.69 14.17 -13.41
C GLN A 64 0.22 13.06 -13.95
N GLU A 65 1.54 13.24 -13.98
CA GLU A 65 2.47 12.18 -14.38
C GLU A 65 2.49 11.05 -13.35
N ALA A 66 2.57 11.40 -12.06
CA ALA A 66 2.46 10.43 -10.97
C ALA A 66 1.08 9.77 -10.95
N LEU A 67 0.00 10.53 -11.22
CA LEU A 67 -1.35 9.98 -11.32
C LEU A 67 -1.45 8.88 -12.38
N HIS A 68 -0.85 9.07 -13.56
CA HIS A 68 -0.82 8.05 -14.62
C HIS A 68 -0.20 6.73 -14.13
N VAL A 69 0.95 6.82 -13.46
CA VAL A 69 1.66 5.64 -12.93
C VAL A 69 0.83 4.96 -11.82
N ILE A 70 0.19 5.75 -10.96
CA ILE A 70 -0.68 5.24 -9.89
C ILE A 70 -1.95 4.61 -10.47
N ALA A 71 -2.51 5.15 -11.55
CA ALA A 71 -3.63 4.57 -12.27
C ALA A 71 -3.24 3.21 -12.86
N GLN A 72 -2.05 3.11 -13.45
CA GLN A 72 -1.51 1.83 -13.91
C GLN A 72 -1.38 0.82 -12.76
N TYR A 73 -0.86 1.23 -11.61
CA TYR A 73 -0.77 0.41 -10.40
C TYR A 73 -2.15 -0.10 -9.94
N ILE A 74 -3.15 0.79 -9.82
CA ILE A 74 -4.52 0.44 -9.41
C ILE A 74 -5.15 -0.54 -10.40
N HIS A 75 -4.97 -0.30 -11.70
CA HIS A 75 -5.45 -1.19 -12.76
C HIS A 75 -4.81 -2.58 -12.66
N ILE A 76 -3.54 -2.69 -12.30
CA ILE A 76 -2.89 -4.00 -12.13
C ILE A 76 -3.42 -4.72 -10.88
N ILE A 77 -3.42 -4.07 -9.71
CA ILE A 77 -3.77 -4.77 -8.46
C ILE A 77 -5.27 -5.05 -8.34
N LYS A 78 -6.13 -4.34 -9.07
CA LYS A 78 -7.60 -4.51 -9.05
C LYS A 78 -8.13 -4.46 -7.59
N PRO A 79 -8.04 -3.32 -6.89
CA PRO A 79 -8.57 -3.21 -5.53
C PRO A 79 -10.10 -3.12 -5.57
N ALA A 80 -10.74 -3.33 -4.42
CA ALA A 80 -12.17 -3.06 -4.29
C ALA A 80 -12.40 -1.53 -4.29
N LEU A 81 -13.15 -1.03 -5.28
CA LEU A 81 -13.49 0.39 -5.39
C LEU A 81 -14.82 0.68 -4.69
N TRP A 82 -14.74 1.34 -3.53
CA TRP A 82 -15.93 1.68 -2.72
C TRP A 82 -16.59 2.99 -3.13
N SER A 83 -15.79 3.97 -3.53
CA SER A 83 -16.26 5.26 -4.03
C SER A 83 -15.37 5.66 -5.20
N LYS A 84 -15.99 6.05 -6.32
CA LYS A 84 -15.29 6.52 -7.51
C LYS A 84 -16.05 7.67 -8.13
N LYS A 85 -15.33 8.75 -8.42
CA LYS A 85 -15.83 9.91 -9.16
C LYS A 85 -14.72 10.35 -10.10
N PHE A 86 -14.98 10.26 -11.39
CA PHE A 86 -14.06 10.72 -12.44
C PHE A 86 -14.70 11.94 -13.11
N PRO A 87 -13.90 12.94 -13.52
CA PRO A 87 -14.41 14.00 -14.37
C PRO A 87 -14.73 13.45 -15.76
N ASP A 88 -15.73 14.02 -16.44
CA ASP A 88 -16.09 13.61 -17.81
C ASP A 88 -14.95 13.83 -18.81
N SER A 89 -14.01 14.73 -18.48
CA SER A 89 -12.84 15.08 -19.28
C SER A 89 -11.61 14.20 -19.00
N VAL A 90 -11.75 13.05 -18.32
CA VAL A 90 -10.61 12.16 -18.07
C VAL A 90 -10.09 11.59 -19.40
N THR A 91 -8.79 11.75 -19.65
CA THR A 91 -8.12 11.26 -20.88
C THR A 91 -7.10 10.17 -20.61
N ASP A 92 -6.83 9.85 -19.35
CA ASP A 92 -5.88 8.80 -18.98
C ASP A 92 -6.50 7.41 -19.24
N ASP A 93 -5.84 6.62 -20.09
CA ASP A 93 -6.33 5.31 -20.50
C ASP A 93 -6.56 4.34 -19.33
N TYR A 94 -5.72 4.38 -18.29
CA TYR A 94 -5.90 3.49 -17.13
C TYR A 94 -7.05 3.97 -16.25
N LEU A 95 -7.21 5.27 -16.05
CA LEU A 95 -8.37 5.81 -15.33
C LEU A 95 -9.68 5.50 -16.06
N ILE A 96 -9.71 5.60 -17.39
CA ILE A 96 -10.87 5.21 -18.21
C ILE A 96 -11.19 3.71 -18.02
N LYS A 97 -10.18 2.84 -18.08
CA LYS A 97 -10.36 1.39 -17.83
C LYS A 97 -10.90 1.12 -16.43
N ILE A 98 -10.31 1.74 -15.40
CA ILE A 98 -10.77 1.62 -14.01
C ILE A 98 -12.21 2.12 -13.85
N GLN A 99 -12.55 3.25 -14.48
CA GLN A 99 -13.90 3.80 -14.49
C GLN A 99 -14.90 2.80 -15.07
N ASN A 100 -14.55 2.15 -16.18
CA ASN A 100 -15.38 1.15 -16.85
C ASN A 100 -15.37 -0.23 -16.17
N GLY A 101 -14.54 -0.43 -15.15
CA GLY A 101 -14.38 -1.74 -14.48
C GLY A 101 -13.60 -2.75 -15.32
N GLU A 102 -12.83 -2.27 -16.30
CA GLU A 102 -11.94 -3.06 -17.14
C GLU A 102 -10.62 -3.26 -16.39
N PHE A 103 -10.36 -4.50 -16.00
CA PHE A 103 -9.12 -4.89 -15.33
C PHE A 103 -8.46 -6.05 -16.09
N PRO A 104 -7.13 -6.24 -15.96
CA PRO A 104 -6.43 -7.33 -16.63
C PRO A 104 -7.07 -8.69 -16.26
N LYS A 105 -7.45 -9.46 -17.29
CA LYS A 105 -7.98 -10.83 -17.12
C LYS A 105 -6.89 -11.86 -16.84
N LYS A 106 -5.67 -11.59 -17.32
CA LYS A 106 -4.49 -12.43 -17.12
C LYS A 106 -3.61 -11.82 -16.04
N ASN A 107 -2.82 -12.69 -15.44
CA ASN A 107 -1.76 -12.29 -14.54
C ASN A 107 -0.78 -11.39 -15.32
N GLU A 108 -0.67 -10.13 -14.91
CA GLU A 108 0.42 -9.27 -15.35
C GLU A 108 1.53 -9.53 -14.34
N ASP A 109 2.53 -10.28 -14.77
CA ASP A 109 3.66 -10.58 -13.91
C ASP A 109 4.38 -9.28 -13.56
N LYS A 110 4.54 -9.08 -12.25
CA LYS A 110 5.68 -8.40 -11.60
C LYS A 110 6.16 -7.15 -12.32
N LYS A 111 5.61 -5.99 -11.95
CA LYS A 111 6.08 -4.68 -12.44
C LYS A 111 6.65 -3.85 -11.29
N ALA A 112 7.78 -3.22 -11.52
CA ALA A 112 8.26 -2.10 -10.71
C ALA A 112 7.90 -0.82 -11.49
N LEU A 113 7.02 -0.01 -10.94
CA LEU A 113 6.62 1.28 -11.52
C LEU A 113 7.30 2.39 -10.72
N GLN A 114 7.82 3.40 -11.40
CA GLN A 114 8.50 4.52 -10.75
C GLN A 114 7.72 5.80 -10.98
N PHE A 115 7.62 6.63 -9.96
CA PHE A 115 7.03 7.97 -10.06
C PHE A 115 7.74 8.93 -9.11
N LYS A 116 7.52 10.23 -9.31
CA LYS A 116 8.01 11.29 -8.40
C LYS A 116 6.83 11.93 -7.70
N SER A 117 6.98 12.28 -6.42
CA SER A 117 6.03 13.21 -5.79
C SER A 117 6.10 14.57 -6.48
N LEU A 118 5.10 15.41 -6.23
CA LEU A 118 5.10 16.80 -6.66
C LEU A 118 6.37 17.56 -6.21
N GLY A 119 6.94 17.18 -5.05
CA GLY A 119 8.20 17.73 -4.53
C GLY A 119 9.47 17.08 -5.09
N GLY A 120 9.37 16.15 -6.04
CA GLY A 120 10.49 15.49 -6.70
C GLY A 120 11.06 14.25 -6.00
N PHE A 121 10.44 13.78 -4.90
CA PHE A 121 10.89 12.57 -4.21
C PHE A 121 10.55 11.32 -5.03
N GLU A 122 11.52 10.43 -5.23
CA GLU A 122 11.35 9.24 -6.05
C GLU A 122 10.72 8.08 -5.28
N PHE A 123 9.72 7.44 -5.89
CA PHE A 123 9.01 6.28 -5.36
C PHE A 123 9.04 5.13 -6.36
N THR A 124 9.12 3.91 -5.82
CA THR A 124 8.97 2.66 -6.58
C THR A 124 7.80 1.86 -6.04
N LEU A 125 6.80 1.61 -6.90
CA LEU A 125 5.68 0.71 -6.64
C LEU A 125 6.02 -0.68 -7.15
N PHE A 126 6.14 -1.65 -6.23
CA PHE A 126 6.26 -3.06 -6.57
C PHE A 126 4.86 -3.67 -6.67
N VAL A 127 4.48 -4.10 -7.87
CA VAL A 127 3.08 -4.42 -8.21
C VAL A 127 2.95 -5.88 -8.63
N LYS A 128 1.87 -6.53 -8.19
CA LYS A 128 1.46 -7.86 -8.66
C LYS A 128 -0.06 -7.98 -8.71
N ASN A 129 -0.53 -8.95 -9.49
CA ASN A 129 -1.93 -9.41 -9.46
C ASN A 129 -2.08 -10.93 -9.18
N THR A 130 -1.02 -11.61 -8.68
CA THR A 130 -1.02 -13.06 -8.37
C THR A 130 -0.67 -13.41 -6.91
N GLN A 131 -0.71 -14.69 -6.55
CA GLN A 131 -0.31 -15.19 -5.23
C GLN A 131 1.21 -15.32 -5.04
N THR A 132 2.05 -14.96 -6.02
CA THR A 132 3.52 -15.02 -5.86
C THR A 132 4.01 -14.06 -4.76
N GLN A 133 5.06 -14.44 -4.03
CA GLN A 133 5.59 -13.64 -2.92
C GLN A 133 6.20 -12.33 -3.48
N VAL A 134 5.55 -11.16 -3.26
CA VAL A 134 6.11 -9.84 -3.64
C VAL A 134 7.42 -9.60 -2.93
N TRP A 135 7.50 -10.12 -1.70
CA TRP A 135 8.69 -10.04 -0.89
C TRP A 135 9.90 -10.66 -1.60
N ASP A 136 9.77 -11.74 -2.36
CA ASP A 136 10.91 -12.28 -3.14
C ASP A 136 11.41 -11.33 -4.23
N GLN A 137 10.56 -10.44 -4.78
CA GLN A 137 11.01 -9.40 -5.72
C GLN A 137 11.70 -8.26 -4.99
N LEU A 138 11.09 -7.76 -3.91
CA LEU A 138 11.68 -6.72 -3.09
C LEU A 138 13.01 -7.18 -2.48
N VAL A 139 13.08 -8.43 -2.03
CA VAL A 139 14.26 -9.03 -1.40
C VAL A 139 15.22 -9.59 -2.46
N GLY A 140 14.74 -9.86 -3.67
CA GLY A 140 15.53 -10.23 -4.84
C GLY A 140 16.28 -9.05 -5.45
N ALA A 141 15.67 -7.86 -5.42
CA ALA A 141 16.25 -6.62 -5.94
C ALA A 141 17.39 -6.04 -5.07
N TYR A 142 17.58 -6.58 -3.87
CA TYR A 142 18.58 -6.12 -2.91
C TYR A 142 19.41 -7.30 -2.37
N PRO A 143 20.62 -7.06 -1.85
CA PRO A 143 21.42 -8.10 -1.21
C PRO A 143 20.68 -8.80 -0.05
N ALA A 144 21.08 -10.02 0.29
CA ALA A 144 20.56 -10.70 1.47
C ALA A 144 20.78 -9.86 2.75
N ASN A 145 19.86 -9.94 3.71
CA ASN A 145 19.87 -9.19 4.97
C ASN A 145 19.81 -7.66 4.83
N SER A 146 19.31 -7.18 3.68
CA SER A 146 19.17 -5.75 3.44
C SER A 146 18.03 -5.10 4.21
N PHE A 147 17.06 -5.87 4.71
CA PHE A 147 15.85 -5.33 5.33
C PHE A 147 15.57 -5.91 6.73
N TYR A 148 15.22 -5.01 7.65
CA TYR A 148 14.42 -5.30 8.82
C TYR A 148 12.95 -5.36 8.44
N VAL A 149 12.27 -6.38 8.94
CA VAL A 149 10.86 -6.59 8.65
C VAL A 149 10.10 -7.04 9.89
N ILE A 150 8.87 -6.53 10.05
CA ILE A 150 7.98 -6.95 11.12
C ILE A 150 7.13 -8.12 10.60
N ASN A 151 7.00 -9.20 11.39
CA ASN A 151 6.09 -10.31 11.09
C ASN A 151 5.35 -10.75 12.35
N TRP A 152 4.02 -10.67 12.30
CA TRP A 152 3.11 -11.09 13.35
C TRP A 152 3.03 -12.60 13.61
N ASN A 153 3.49 -13.45 12.67
CA ASN A 153 3.33 -14.92 12.74
C ASN A 153 4.63 -15.73 12.83
N GLY A 154 5.75 -15.11 13.23
CA GLY A 154 6.95 -15.84 13.69
C GLY A 154 7.80 -16.56 12.63
N ASN A 155 7.25 -16.91 11.47
CA ASN A 155 7.96 -17.70 10.46
C ASN A 155 8.22 -16.86 9.21
N ILE A 156 9.38 -16.20 9.14
CA ILE A 156 9.94 -15.72 7.89
C ILE A 156 10.99 -16.73 7.44
N ASN A 157 10.65 -17.60 6.49
CA ASN A 157 11.61 -18.58 5.96
C ASN A 157 12.39 -17.98 4.78
N THR A 158 13.17 -16.92 5.03
CA THR A 158 14.10 -16.41 4.03
C THR A 158 15.39 -15.99 4.72
N GLU A 159 16.54 -16.49 4.27
CA GLU A 159 17.88 -16.07 4.71
C GLU A 159 18.20 -14.58 4.45
N ARG A 160 17.26 -13.87 3.82
CA ARG A 160 17.44 -12.51 3.30
C ARG A 160 16.72 -11.44 4.11
N LEU A 161 15.87 -11.83 5.07
CA LEU A 161 15.06 -10.95 5.89
C LEU A 161 15.37 -11.16 7.36
N GLN A 162 15.60 -10.08 8.11
CA GLN A 162 15.74 -10.17 9.56
C GLN A 162 14.41 -9.80 10.23
N GLN A 163 13.82 -10.77 10.93
CA GLN A 163 12.58 -10.54 11.67
C GLN A 163 12.84 -9.64 12.89
N VAL A 164 12.01 -8.60 12.99
CA VAL A 164 11.86 -7.76 14.16
C VAL A 164 10.76 -8.35 15.03
N VAL A 165 11.07 -8.64 16.29
CA VAL A 165 10.12 -9.18 17.27
C VAL A 165 9.54 -8.10 18.19
N HIS A 166 10.26 -6.98 18.33
CA HIS A 166 9.88 -5.86 19.17
C HIS A 166 10.20 -4.55 18.45
N THR A 167 9.25 -3.62 18.44
CA THR A 167 9.32 -2.36 17.69
C THR A 167 9.22 -1.19 18.65
N LYS A 168 9.99 -0.14 18.36
CA LYS A 168 10.00 1.11 19.08
C LYS A 168 9.84 2.25 18.08
N ALA A 169 8.91 3.15 18.32
CA ALA A 169 8.80 4.40 17.60
C ALA A 169 8.90 5.58 18.56
N SER A 170 9.65 6.58 18.12
CA SER A 170 9.83 7.84 18.83
C SER A 170 9.48 9.00 17.91
N TYR A 171 8.69 9.94 18.41
CA TYR A 171 8.37 11.19 17.73
C TYR A 171 8.36 12.32 18.76
N ASP A 172 9.23 13.31 18.58
CA ASP A 172 9.52 14.35 19.57
C ASP A 172 9.76 13.77 20.98
N ASN A 173 8.89 14.08 21.95
CA ASN A 173 8.96 13.59 23.33
C ASN A 173 8.08 12.34 23.57
N TYR A 174 7.48 11.79 22.52
CA TYR A 174 6.65 10.60 22.60
C TYR A 174 7.44 9.37 22.21
N GLU A 175 7.34 8.33 23.02
CA GLU A 175 7.96 7.03 22.78
C GLU A 175 6.94 5.93 23.03
N GLN A 176 6.85 4.99 22.10
CA GLN A 176 5.98 3.83 22.23
C GLN A 176 6.73 2.58 21.78
N GLU A 177 6.55 1.53 22.56
CA GLU A 177 7.06 0.19 22.27
C GLU A 177 5.89 -0.79 22.12
N TRP A 178 6.04 -1.76 21.22
CA TRP A 178 5.06 -2.82 21.01
C TRP A 178 5.69 -4.07 20.42
N ASP A 179 5.07 -5.22 20.68
CA ASP A 179 5.47 -6.49 20.09
C ASP A 179 4.98 -6.61 18.65
N ALA A 180 5.73 -7.35 17.82
CA ALA A 180 5.38 -7.59 16.43
C ALA A 180 3.99 -8.25 16.23
N SER A 181 3.47 -8.95 17.24
CA SER A 181 2.12 -9.51 17.26
C SER A 181 1.02 -8.45 17.27
N SER A 182 1.34 -7.24 17.74
CA SER A 182 0.46 -6.07 17.83
C SER A 182 0.70 -5.10 16.66
N ASP A 183 1.30 -5.56 15.56
CA ASP A 183 1.55 -4.76 14.36
C ASP A 183 0.91 -5.40 13.13
N HIS A 184 0.35 -4.60 12.23
CA HIS A 184 -0.17 -5.11 10.96
C HIS A 184 0.92 -5.67 10.02
N ALA A 185 2.19 -5.44 10.34
CA ALA A 185 3.37 -6.05 9.74
C ALA A 185 3.48 -5.76 8.24
N LYS A 186 3.27 -4.50 7.86
CA LYS A 186 3.30 -4.02 6.47
C LYS A 186 4.35 -2.96 6.18
N ILE A 187 5.43 -2.96 6.97
CA ILE A 187 6.56 -2.07 6.84
C ILE A 187 7.86 -2.87 6.76
N ALA A 188 8.81 -2.40 5.93
CA ALA A 188 10.17 -2.88 5.89
C ALA A 188 11.13 -1.70 5.81
N ILE A 189 12.28 -1.81 6.48
CA ILE A 189 13.28 -0.73 6.54
C ILE A 189 14.64 -1.34 6.25
N THR A 190 15.46 -0.67 5.45
CA THR A 190 16.80 -1.16 5.14
C THR A 190 17.79 -1.07 6.31
N ARG A 191 18.74 -2.00 6.35
CA ARG A 191 19.73 -2.13 7.44
C ARG A 191 21.02 -1.30 7.22
N ASN A 192 21.43 -1.07 5.98
CA ASN A 192 22.81 -0.63 5.65
C ASN A 192 22.88 0.72 4.90
N GLY A 193 22.59 1.84 5.56
CA GLY A 193 23.00 3.20 5.12
C GLY A 193 22.31 3.78 3.87
N LYS A 194 21.66 2.97 3.03
CA LYS A 194 20.61 3.45 2.11
C LYS A 194 19.32 3.47 2.90
N SER A 195 18.68 4.62 3.09
CA SER A 195 17.46 4.76 3.89
C SER A 195 16.22 4.51 3.02
N ILE A 196 15.83 3.25 2.84
CA ILE A 196 14.62 2.87 2.12
C ILE A 196 13.59 2.39 3.15
N VAL A 197 12.38 2.93 3.04
CA VAL A 197 11.21 2.50 3.79
C VAL A 197 10.20 1.98 2.80
N CYS A 198 9.74 0.75 3.01
CA CYS A 198 8.66 0.15 2.22
C CYS A 198 7.39 0.13 3.06
N VAL A 199 6.30 0.65 2.50
CA VAL A 199 4.94 0.53 3.04
C VAL A 199 4.13 -0.30 2.06
N SER A 200 3.39 -1.31 2.55
CA SER A 200 2.75 -2.31 1.69
C SER A 200 1.28 -2.54 2.00
N ASP A 201 0.56 -3.08 1.01
CA ASP A 201 -0.74 -3.72 1.21
C ASP A 201 -0.63 -5.16 1.69
N LEU A 202 0.57 -5.74 1.66
CA LEU A 202 0.86 -7.11 2.02
C LEU A 202 1.57 -7.16 3.37
N ASN A 203 1.18 -8.14 4.18
CA ASN A 203 2.02 -8.57 5.30
C ASN A 203 3.01 -9.64 4.83
N LEU A 204 3.94 -10.00 5.71
CA LEU A 204 4.94 -11.05 5.49
C LEU A 204 4.47 -12.45 5.88
N ALA A 205 3.17 -12.62 6.11
CA ALA A 205 2.64 -13.92 6.49
C ALA A 205 2.74 -14.88 5.30
N VAL A 206 3.60 -15.90 5.42
CA VAL A 206 3.49 -17.09 4.58
C VAL A 206 2.19 -17.78 5.00
N ARG A 207 1.24 -17.91 4.06
CA ARG A 207 0.06 -18.77 4.24
C ARG A 207 0.36 -20.14 3.66
#